data_AF-A0A0Q7AQI8-F1
#
_entry.id   AF-A0A0Q7AQI8-F1
#
_cell.length_a   1.000
_cell.length_b   1.000
_cell.length_c   1.000
_cell.angle_alpha   90.00
_cell.angle_beta   90.00
_cell.angle_gamma   90.00
#
_symmetry.space_group_name_H-M   'P 1'
#
loop_
_entity.id
_entity.type
_entity.pdbx_description
1 polymer ?
#
loop_
_entity_poly.entity_id
_entity_poly.type
_entity_poly.pdbx_seq_one_letter_code
_entity_poly.pdbx_strand_id
1 'polypeptide(L)'
;MSAFTAPFVEATLPCGNCREPMRRLTLPSHYGMPVELDVCAGCHLVWFDSTETARLNGPALLSLIGEMAGMQKLAHEVLRREAACPRCSGGLKTIHNQTRWGRSLQLECLVRHGAYQSFAQFLQEKGLLRPMSALDRARLIEQNGRIDCVNCGAAVGASDERCAYCQSVASLLDVARLARALDPEGAIAPHPVHGTQAEQAALQCVACGAALPPGQSLACGTCGATLAINRLADAHAQVDALAPALRAHAAKPAPAVVKRRLDALGEDIPRRRAWAAEMEASAQRRPEPVDDEFDWSSLFSRGTNPVRAVFIALAIWFVWYFWPRG
;
A
#
# COMPACT_ATOMS: atom_id res chain seq x y z
N MET A 1 -22.93 14.42 37.21
CA MET A 1 -22.23 13.12 37.26
C MET A 1 -21.73 12.81 35.86
N SER A 2 -20.52 13.27 35.53
CA SER A 2 -19.91 13.03 34.23
C SER A 2 -19.29 11.64 34.24
N ALA A 3 -19.87 10.72 33.48
CA ALA A 3 -19.25 9.44 33.19
C ALA A 3 -18.04 9.70 32.28
N PHE A 4 -16.85 9.64 32.86
CA PHE A 4 -15.62 9.44 32.10
C PHE A 4 -15.71 8.05 31.47
N THR A 5 -16.08 7.98 30.20
CA THR A 5 -15.94 6.77 29.40
C THR A 5 -14.45 6.45 29.33
N ALA A 6 -14.04 5.38 30.01
CA ALA A 6 -12.69 4.84 29.89
C ALA A 6 -12.41 4.53 28.41
N PRO A 7 -11.20 4.81 27.89
CA PRO A 7 -10.86 4.45 26.51
C PRO A 7 -11.01 2.93 26.36
N PHE A 8 -11.79 2.51 25.37
CA PHE A 8 -11.86 1.10 24.96
C PHE A 8 -10.45 0.66 24.57
N VAL A 9 -9.82 -0.17 25.42
CA VAL A 9 -8.58 -0.85 25.05
C VAL A 9 -8.97 -1.97 24.08
N GLU A 10 -8.88 -1.69 22.78
CA GLU A 10 -9.19 -2.68 21.74
C GLU A 10 -8.27 -3.89 21.89
N ALA A 11 -8.87 -5.06 22.11
CA ALA A 11 -8.16 -6.31 22.39
C ALA A 11 -7.13 -6.65 21.29
N THR A 12 -6.02 -7.26 21.71
CA THR A 12 -4.96 -7.72 20.81
C THR A 12 -5.53 -8.74 19.82
N LEU A 13 -5.34 -8.49 18.52
CA LEU A 13 -5.83 -9.39 17.48
C LEU A 13 -5.02 -10.69 17.45
N PRO A 14 -5.64 -11.89 17.44
CA PRO A 14 -4.92 -13.13 17.19
C PRO A 14 -4.58 -13.23 15.70
N CYS A 15 -3.36 -13.65 15.39
CA CYS A 15 -2.93 -13.85 14.01
C CYS A 15 -3.80 -14.90 13.33
N GLY A 16 -4.32 -14.56 12.16
CA GLY A 16 -5.13 -15.44 11.34
C GLY A 16 -4.39 -16.66 10.78
N ASN A 17 -3.06 -16.67 10.85
CA ASN A 17 -2.20 -17.78 10.41
C ASN A 17 -1.79 -18.70 11.58
N CYS A 18 -1.08 -18.17 12.58
CA CYS A 18 -0.54 -18.95 13.70
C CYS A 18 -1.35 -18.89 15.00
N ARG A 19 -2.38 -18.05 15.08
CA ARG A 19 -3.20 -17.76 16.28
C ARG A 19 -2.48 -17.06 17.45
N GLU A 20 -1.17 -16.82 17.36
CA GLU A 20 -0.45 -16.01 18.34
C GLU A 20 -0.93 -14.54 18.36
N PRO A 21 -0.85 -13.85 19.50
CA PRO A 21 -1.22 -12.44 19.59
C PRO A 21 -0.36 -11.58 18.67
N MET A 22 -1.00 -10.74 17.86
CA MET A 22 -0.31 -9.77 17.01
C MET A 22 0.12 -8.56 17.82
N ARG A 23 1.31 -8.04 17.56
CA ARG A 23 1.80 -6.83 18.21
C ARG A 23 1.23 -5.61 17.50
N ARG A 24 0.51 -4.76 18.24
CA ARG A 24 0.08 -3.44 17.76
C ARG A 24 1.27 -2.48 17.76
N LEU A 25 1.55 -1.89 16.61
CA LEU A 25 2.55 -0.83 16.45
C LEU A 25 1.83 0.49 16.27
N THR A 26 2.17 1.47 17.10
CA THR A 26 1.68 2.85 16.99
C THR A 26 2.76 3.69 16.33
N LEU A 27 2.57 4.03 15.05
CA LEU A 27 3.54 4.72 14.23
C LEU A 27 3.19 6.21 14.07
N PRO A 28 4.19 7.10 13.90
CA PRO A 28 3.95 8.51 13.62
C PRO A 28 3.18 8.68 12.29
N SER A 29 2.50 9.81 12.08
CA SER A 29 1.72 10.03 10.85
C SER A 29 1.78 11.46 10.33
N HIS A 30 1.25 11.66 9.13
CA HIS A 30 0.95 12.99 8.59
C HIS A 30 -0.25 13.55 9.39
N TYR A 31 -0.05 14.68 10.08
CA TYR A 31 -1.07 15.39 10.90
C TYR A 31 -1.31 14.90 12.34
N GLY A 32 -0.40 14.11 12.92
CA GLY A 32 -0.41 13.82 14.37
C GLY A 32 -1.41 12.77 14.83
N MET A 33 -2.20 12.18 13.92
CA MET A 33 -3.07 11.03 14.23
C MET A 33 -2.32 9.73 13.98
N PRO A 34 -1.87 8.99 15.00
CA PRO A 34 -1.01 7.82 14.81
C PRO A 34 -1.61 6.82 13.82
N VAL A 35 -0.73 6.13 13.09
CA VAL A 35 -1.10 4.94 12.31
C VAL A 35 -0.88 3.76 13.22
N GLU A 36 -1.96 3.12 13.65
CA GLU A 36 -1.87 1.85 14.34
C GLU A 36 -1.85 0.75 13.28
N LEU A 37 -1.09 -0.31 13.48
CA LEU A 37 -1.16 -1.50 12.64
C LEU A 37 -0.79 -2.72 13.47
N ASP A 38 -1.25 -3.89 13.06
CA ASP A 38 -0.98 -5.13 13.78
C ASP A 38 0.04 -5.97 13.00
N VAL A 39 1.09 -6.44 13.69
CA VAL A 39 2.14 -7.27 13.08
C VAL A 39 2.28 -8.58 13.82
N CYS A 40 2.27 -9.69 13.08
CA CYS A 40 2.62 -10.98 13.60
C CYS A 40 4.12 -11.22 13.41
N ALA A 41 4.86 -11.25 14.52
CA ALA A 41 6.31 -11.40 14.50
C ALA A 41 6.75 -12.78 14.00
N GLY A 42 6.11 -13.87 14.43
CA GLY A 42 6.44 -15.22 13.97
C GLY A 42 6.10 -15.44 12.49
N CYS A 43 4.94 -14.96 12.02
CA CYS A 43 4.54 -15.14 10.62
C CYS A 43 5.19 -14.13 9.66
N HIS A 44 5.88 -13.09 10.15
CA HIS A 44 6.33 -11.96 9.34
C HIS A 44 5.22 -11.35 8.46
N LEU A 45 4.04 -11.17 9.07
CA LEU A 45 2.83 -10.63 8.43
C LEU A 45 2.44 -9.30 9.06
N VAL A 46 2.09 -8.34 8.22
CA VAL A 46 1.43 -7.10 8.63
C VAL A 46 -0.04 -7.19 8.24
N TRP A 47 -0.93 -6.87 9.18
CA TRP A 47 -2.34 -6.65 8.93
C TRP A 47 -2.58 -5.15 8.79
N PHE A 48 -3.13 -4.75 7.66
CA PHE A 48 -3.56 -3.38 7.40
C PHE A 48 -5.08 -3.30 7.42
N ASP A 49 -5.62 -2.35 8.14
CA ASP A 49 -7.01 -1.93 7.98
C ASP A 49 -7.21 -1.18 6.64
N SER A 50 -8.42 -0.66 6.39
CA SER A 50 -8.76 -0.05 5.10
C SER A 50 -7.99 1.23 4.75
N THR A 51 -7.29 1.89 5.67
CA THR A 51 -6.64 3.19 5.43
C THR A 51 -5.18 3.30 5.87
N GLU A 52 -4.69 2.40 6.71
CA GLU A 52 -3.35 2.47 7.32
C GLU A 52 -2.21 2.52 6.30
N THR A 53 -2.24 1.66 5.27
CA THR A 53 -1.15 1.55 4.27
C THR A 53 -0.91 2.85 3.50
N ALA A 54 -1.95 3.67 3.32
CA ALA A 54 -1.88 4.95 2.62
C ALA A 54 -1.43 6.10 3.54
N ARG A 55 -1.56 5.94 4.86
CA ARG A 55 -1.23 6.95 5.88
C ARG A 55 0.23 6.89 6.38
N LEU A 56 0.96 5.83 6.03
CA LEU A 56 2.38 5.69 6.37
C LEU A 56 3.23 6.77 5.69
N ASN A 57 3.73 7.72 6.48
CA ASN A 57 4.70 8.72 6.04
C ASN A 57 6.14 8.19 6.16
N GLY A 58 7.13 9.01 5.77
CA GLY A 58 8.55 8.67 5.87
C GLY A 58 8.98 8.10 7.23
N PRO A 59 8.81 8.86 8.33
CA PRO A 59 9.11 8.36 9.68
C PRO A 59 8.38 7.06 10.05
N ALA A 60 7.10 6.91 9.68
CA ALA A 60 6.31 5.71 9.95
C ALA A 60 6.87 4.50 9.20
N LEU A 61 7.17 4.68 7.91
CA LEU A 61 7.74 3.66 7.04
C LEU A 61 9.12 3.22 7.55
N LEU A 62 9.98 4.17 7.93
CA LEU A 62 11.29 3.86 8.52
C LEU A 62 11.14 3.03 9.80
N SER A 63 10.27 3.47 10.70
CA SER A 63 10.01 2.76 11.97
C SER A 63 9.47 1.35 11.73
N LEU A 64 8.51 1.19 10.81
CA LEU A 64 7.97 -0.12 10.45
C LEU A 64 9.04 -1.05 9.88
N ILE A 65 9.90 -0.55 8.98
CA ILE A 65 11.00 -1.33 8.42
C ILE A 65 11.99 -1.77 9.52
N GLY A 66 12.28 -0.90 10.48
CA GLY A 66 13.10 -1.24 11.64
C GLY A 66 12.49 -2.37 12.49
N GLU A 67 11.18 -2.30 12.73
CA GLU A 67 10.45 -3.35 13.46
C GLU A 67 10.45 -4.68 12.67
N MET A 68 10.22 -4.63 11.36
CA MET A 68 10.28 -5.81 10.48
C MET A 68 11.68 -6.45 10.51
N ALA A 69 12.74 -5.64 10.43
CA ALA A 69 14.13 -6.11 10.52
C ALA A 69 14.45 -6.76 11.86
N GLY A 70 13.90 -6.23 12.96
CA GLY A 70 14.00 -6.83 14.28
C GLY A 70 13.32 -8.20 14.36
N MET A 71 12.11 -8.30 13.81
CA MET A 71 11.32 -9.53 13.82
C MET A 71 11.92 -10.65 12.98
N GLN A 72 12.64 -10.33 11.90
CA GLN A 72 13.31 -11.34 11.05
C GLN A 72 14.37 -12.19 11.77
N LYS A 73 14.73 -11.82 13.00
CA LYS A 73 15.59 -12.65 13.87
C LYS A 73 14.83 -13.84 14.47
N LEU A 74 13.51 -13.82 14.44
CA LEU A 74 12.65 -14.88 14.95
C LEU A 74 12.46 -15.96 13.89
N ALA A 75 12.14 -17.17 14.35
CA ALA A 75 11.80 -18.27 13.47
C ALA A 75 10.53 -17.94 12.68
N HIS A 76 10.60 -18.05 11.36
CA HIS A 76 9.48 -17.74 10.49
C HIS A 76 8.48 -18.89 10.41
N GLU A 77 7.22 -18.61 10.75
CA GLU A 77 6.08 -19.49 10.49
C GLU A 77 5.55 -19.26 9.08
N VAL A 78 5.49 -20.32 8.28
CA VAL A 78 5.03 -20.26 6.88
C VAL A 78 3.53 -19.95 6.83
N LEU A 79 3.14 -19.15 5.84
CA LEU A 79 1.75 -18.83 5.58
C LEU A 79 0.96 -20.07 5.14
N ARG A 80 -0.05 -20.44 5.93
CA ARG A 80 -0.95 -21.58 5.70
C ARG A 80 -2.04 -21.22 4.72
N ARG A 81 -2.60 -22.22 4.02
CA ARG A 81 -3.71 -22.00 3.06
C ARG A 81 -4.99 -21.60 3.78
N GLU A 82 -5.13 -22.01 5.03
CA GLU A 82 -6.28 -21.78 5.90
C GLU A 82 -6.19 -20.46 6.67
N ALA A 83 -5.22 -19.59 6.34
CA ALA A 83 -5.09 -18.29 6.97
C ALA A 83 -6.42 -17.51 6.86
N ALA A 84 -6.88 -16.99 7.99
CA ALA A 84 -8.18 -16.34 8.12
C ALA A 84 -8.05 -14.86 8.49
N CYS A 85 -9.13 -14.09 8.34
CA CYS A 85 -9.16 -12.72 8.83
C CYS A 85 -9.01 -12.68 10.36
N PRO A 86 -8.11 -11.85 10.94
CA PRO A 86 -7.95 -11.77 12.40
C PRO A 86 -9.16 -11.15 13.10
N ARG A 87 -9.99 -10.36 12.39
CA ARG A 87 -11.19 -9.72 12.95
C ARG A 87 -12.43 -10.60 12.93
N CYS A 88 -12.72 -11.28 11.82
CA CYS A 88 -13.95 -12.09 11.69
C CYS A 88 -13.72 -13.60 11.57
N SER A 89 -12.47 -14.06 11.56
CA SER A 89 -12.10 -15.46 11.26
C SER A 89 -12.63 -16.00 9.91
N GLY A 90 -13.13 -15.13 9.04
CA GLY A 90 -13.59 -15.48 7.70
C GLY A 90 -12.44 -15.69 6.71
N GLY A 91 -12.78 -16.25 5.55
CA GLY A 91 -11.81 -16.50 4.48
C GLY A 91 -11.12 -15.24 3.93
N LEU A 92 -9.92 -15.45 3.41
CA LEU A 92 -9.13 -14.43 2.72
C LEU A 92 -9.07 -14.75 1.22
N LYS A 93 -9.12 -13.71 0.37
CA LYS A 93 -8.91 -13.81 -1.06
C LYS A 93 -7.57 -13.21 -1.44
N THR A 94 -6.85 -13.88 -2.34
CA THR A 94 -5.64 -13.32 -2.94
C THR A 94 -5.99 -12.22 -3.93
N ILE A 95 -5.50 -11.02 -3.68
CA ILE A 95 -5.68 -9.85 -4.55
C ILE A 95 -4.35 -9.45 -5.14
N HIS A 96 -4.36 -9.18 -6.44
CA HIS A 96 -3.22 -8.65 -7.17
C HIS A 96 -3.46 -7.17 -7.41
N ASN A 97 -2.61 -6.33 -6.82
CA ASN A 97 -2.67 -4.88 -7.01
C ASN A 97 -1.69 -4.47 -8.10
N GLN A 98 -2.06 -3.45 -8.87
CA GLN A 98 -1.13 -2.74 -9.74
C GLN A 98 -0.83 -1.39 -9.10
N THR A 99 0.45 -1.16 -8.83
CA THR A 99 0.94 0.11 -8.31
C THR A 99 1.78 0.79 -9.39
N ARG A 100 2.15 2.06 -9.17
CA ARG A 100 3.13 2.74 -10.04
C ARG A 100 4.49 2.04 -10.13
N TRP A 101 4.77 1.12 -9.21
CA TRP A 101 6.03 0.38 -9.13
C TRP A 101 5.92 -1.06 -9.64
N GLY A 102 4.74 -1.48 -10.10
CA GLY A 102 4.50 -2.83 -10.59
C GLY A 102 3.44 -3.58 -9.78
N ARG A 103 3.42 -4.90 -9.95
CA ARG A 103 2.42 -5.80 -9.36
C ARG A 103 2.79 -6.11 -7.91
N SER A 104 1.83 -6.01 -7.01
CA SER A 104 1.94 -6.51 -5.63
C SER A 104 0.77 -7.47 -5.32
N LEU A 105 0.89 -8.19 -4.22
CA LEU A 105 -0.09 -9.21 -3.81
C LEU A 105 -0.41 -9.02 -2.33
N GLN A 106 -1.68 -9.24 -1.97
CA GLN A 106 -2.15 -9.24 -0.59
C GLN A 106 -3.28 -10.25 -0.39
N LEU A 107 -3.52 -10.63 0.86
CA LEU A 107 -4.67 -11.45 1.24
C LEU A 107 -5.75 -10.58 1.88
N GLU A 108 -6.79 -10.23 1.13
CA GLU A 108 -7.86 -9.36 1.58
C GLU A 108 -9.01 -10.16 2.21
N CYS A 109 -9.58 -9.64 3.28
CA CYS A 109 -10.79 -10.20 3.87
C CYS A 109 -11.99 -10.10 2.91
N LEU A 110 -12.77 -11.17 2.78
CA LEU A 110 -13.97 -11.18 1.93
C LEU A 110 -15.01 -10.12 2.35
N VAL A 111 -15.07 -9.77 3.63
CA VAL A 111 -15.95 -8.72 4.18
C VAL A 111 -15.22 -7.37 4.37
N ARG A 112 -14.03 -7.20 3.80
CA ARG A 112 -13.26 -5.94 3.74
C ARG A 112 -12.86 -5.32 5.08
N HIS A 113 -12.57 -6.16 6.08
CA HIS A 113 -11.97 -5.69 7.34
C HIS A 113 -10.52 -5.21 7.22
N GLY A 114 -9.82 -5.58 6.14
CA GLY A 114 -8.40 -5.30 5.96
C GLY A 114 -7.73 -6.37 5.09
N ALA A 115 -6.40 -6.31 5.03
CA ALA A 115 -5.58 -7.23 4.26
C ALA A 115 -4.28 -7.62 4.98
N TYR A 116 -3.85 -8.87 4.80
CA TYR A 116 -2.49 -9.30 5.14
C TYR A 116 -1.53 -9.02 4.00
N GLN A 117 -0.32 -8.62 4.38
CA GLN A 117 0.85 -8.64 3.52
C GLN A 117 2.01 -9.27 4.29
N SER A 118 2.77 -10.15 3.63
CA SER A 118 4.10 -10.51 4.12
C SER A 118 5.04 -9.30 4.04
N PHE A 119 6.14 -9.35 4.77
CA PHE A 119 7.14 -8.27 4.72
C PHE A 119 7.63 -7.98 3.30
N ALA A 120 7.92 -9.01 2.51
CA ALA A 120 8.30 -8.82 1.11
C ALA A 120 7.15 -8.27 0.25
N GLN A 121 5.90 -8.68 0.49
CA GLN A 121 4.75 -8.15 -0.26
C GLN A 121 4.54 -6.65 -0.01
N PHE A 122 4.65 -6.22 1.24
CA PHE A 122 4.57 -4.81 1.61
C PHE A 122 5.71 -3.99 0.98
N LEU A 123 6.96 -4.45 1.11
CA LEU A 123 8.12 -3.77 0.52
C LEU A 123 8.02 -3.71 -1.02
N GLN A 124 7.48 -4.77 -1.65
CA GLN A 124 7.23 -4.79 -3.09
C GLN A 124 6.12 -3.82 -3.51
N GLU A 125 5.05 -3.69 -2.73
CA GLU A 125 3.99 -2.69 -2.95
C GLU A 125 4.56 -1.28 -2.92
N LYS A 126 5.48 -0.98 -2.00
CA LYS A 126 6.19 0.31 -1.95
C LYS A 126 7.28 0.45 -3.02
N GLY A 127 7.41 -0.54 -3.89
CA GLY A 127 8.37 -0.57 -4.98
C GLY A 127 9.82 -0.72 -4.54
N LEU A 128 10.07 -1.07 -3.28
CA LEU A 128 11.40 -1.10 -2.67
C LEU A 128 12.19 -2.36 -3.03
N LEU A 129 11.48 -3.41 -3.45
CA LEU A 129 12.11 -4.66 -3.88
C LEU A 129 12.18 -4.77 -5.40
N ARG A 130 13.25 -5.42 -5.85
CA ARG A 130 13.35 -6.00 -7.19
C ARG A 130 13.83 -7.45 -7.10
N PRO A 131 13.43 -8.33 -8.05
CA PRO A 131 14.01 -9.67 -8.14
C PRO A 131 15.53 -9.65 -8.35
N MET A 132 16.21 -10.64 -7.77
CA MET A 132 17.63 -10.87 -8.00
C MET A 132 17.86 -11.51 -9.38
N SER A 133 18.78 -10.94 -10.15
CA SER A 133 19.34 -11.60 -11.32
C SER A 133 20.34 -12.70 -10.90
N ALA A 134 20.71 -13.58 -11.83
CA ALA A 134 21.77 -14.56 -11.58
C ALA A 134 23.11 -13.89 -11.21
N LEU A 135 23.41 -12.73 -11.82
CA LEU A 135 24.61 -11.96 -11.52
C LEU A 135 24.57 -11.35 -10.11
N ASP A 136 23.41 -10.84 -9.67
CA ASP A 136 23.23 -10.36 -8.29
C ASP A 136 23.55 -11.47 -7.29
N ARG A 137 23.02 -12.68 -7.52
CA ARG A 137 23.23 -13.83 -6.64
C ARG A 137 24.69 -14.26 -6.62
N ALA A 138 25.33 -14.37 -7.79
CA ALA A 138 26.75 -14.71 -7.88
C ALA A 138 27.63 -13.73 -7.10
N ARG A 139 27.39 -12.42 -7.26
CA ARG A 139 28.15 -11.38 -6.54
C ARG A 139 27.90 -11.41 -5.03
N LEU A 140 26.67 -11.62 -4.58
CA LEU A 140 26.39 -11.74 -3.14
C LEU A 140 27.07 -12.94 -2.51
N ILE A 141 27.13 -14.09 -3.21
CA ILE A 141 27.87 -15.25 -2.74
C ILE A 141 29.37 -14.97 -2.69
N GLU A 142 29.93 -14.34 -3.72
CA GLU A 142 31.34 -13.95 -3.74
C GLU A 142 31.70 -12.99 -2.61
N GLN A 143 30.87 -11.97 -2.35
CA GLN A 143 31.14 -10.92 -1.37
C GLN A 143 30.83 -11.34 0.07
N ASN A 144 29.69 -12.00 0.28
CA ASN A 144 29.14 -12.25 1.62
C ASN A 144 29.08 -13.74 1.99
N GLY A 145 29.36 -14.65 1.06
CA GLY A 145 29.29 -16.10 1.24
C GLY A 145 27.86 -16.66 1.36
N ARG A 146 26.82 -15.81 1.41
CA ARG A 146 25.42 -16.21 1.60
C ARG A 146 24.46 -15.20 1.00
N ILE A 147 23.26 -15.68 0.66
CA ILE A 147 22.12 -14.85 0.27
C ILE A 147 21.02 -15.01 1.32
N ASP A 148 20.51 -13.91 1.86
CA ASP A 148 19.41 -13.93 2.82
C ASP A 148 18.09 -13.53 2.16
N CYS A 149 17.00 -14.19 2.55
CA CYS A 149 15.66 -13.86 2.08
C CYS A 149 15.15 -12.59 2.78
N VAL A 150 14.83 -11.55 2.00
CA VAL A 150 14.26 -10.29 2.52
C VAL A 150 12.89 -10.46 3.19
N ASN A 151 12.20 -11.59 3.02
CA ASN A 151 10.95 -11.87 3.74
C ASN A 151 11.20 -12.51 5.11
N CYS A 152 11.86 -13.68 5.13
CA CYS A 152 11.95 -14.53 6.31
C CYS A 152 13.35 -14.64 6.95
N GLY A 153 14.38 -14.01 6.37
CA GLY A 153 15.76 -14.08 6.87
C GLY A 153 16.49 -15.40 6.60
N ALA A 154 15.82 -16.43 6.06
CA ALA A 154 16.45 -17.71 5.76
C ALA A 154 17.43 -17.61 4.59
N ALA A 155 18.41 -18.52 4.55
CA ALA A 155 19.35 -18.62 3.46
C ALA A 155 18.64 -19.01 2.14
N VAL A 156 19.10 -18.41 1.04
CA VAL A 156 18.66 -18.67 -0.33
C VAL A 156 19.84 -19.27 -1.09
N GLY A 157 19.61 -20.36 -1.84
CA GLY A 157 20.66 -20.97 -2.66
C GLY A 157 21.10 -20.06 -3.80
N ALA A 158 22.33 -20.26 -4.28
CA ALA A 158 22.92 -19.44 -5.34
C ALA A 158 22.11 -19.49 -6.66
N SER A 159 21.50 -20.63 -6.96
CA SER A 159 20.64 -20.85 -8.13
C SER A 159 19.16 -20.54 -7.89
N ASP A 160 18.75 -20.33 -6.63
CA ASP A 160 17.34 -20.32 -6.28
C ASP A 160 16.72 -18.95 -6.55
N GLU A 161 15.71 -18.92 -7.42
CA GLU A 161 14.91 -17.71 -7.67
C GLU A 161 13.89 -17.44 -6.57
N ARG A 162 13.62 -18.43 -5.71
CA ARG A 162 12.68 -18.35 -4.59
C ARG A 162 13.31 -18.96 -3.36
N CYS A 163 13.02 -18.38 -2.20
CA CYS A 163 13.40 -18.97 -0.92
C CYS A 163 12.72 -20.32 -0.74
N ALA A 164 13.48 -21.38 -0.49
CA ALA A 164 12.95 -22.72 -0.26
C ALA A 164 12.00 -22.80 0.96
N TYR A 165 12.16 -21.90 1.94
CA TYR A 165 11.39 -21.88 3.17
C TYR A 165 10.03 -21.17 3.02
N CYS A 166 10.04 -19.90 2.61
CA CYS A 166 8.81 -19.08 2.55
C CYS A 166 8.28 -18.86 1.13
N GLN A 167 8.93 -19.42 0.10
CA GLN A 167 8.55 -19.33 -1.32
C GLN A 167 8.53 -17.90 -1.91
N SER A 168 9.00 -16.91 -1.13
CA SER A 168 9.18 -15.53 -1.59
C SER A 168 10.26 -15.47 -2.66
N VAL A 169 10.06 -14.62 -3.67
CA VAL A 169 11.05 -14.37 -4.72
C VAL A 169 12.33 -13.83 -4.08
N ALA A 170 13.47 -14.42 -4.42
CA ALA A 170 14.78 -13.93 -4.04
C ALA A 170 14.95 -12.50 -4.59
N SER A 171 14.98 -11.52 -3.70
CA SER A 171 14.84 -10.10 -4.05
C SER A 171 15.87 -9.26 -3.32
N LEU A 172 16.28 -8.16 -3.95
CA LEU A 172 17.11 -7.13 -3.35
C LEU A 172 16.25 -5.94 -2.96
N LEU A 173 16.63 -5.32 -1.84
CA LEU A 173 16.11 -4.04 -1.38
C LEU A 173 16.97 -2.92 -1.94
N ASP A 174 16.38 -2.01 -2.72
CA ASP A 174 17.05 -0.84 -3.28
C ASP A 174 17.12 0.26 -2.22
N VAL A 175 18.31 0.49 -1.66
CA VAL A 175 18.53 1.44 -0.55
C VAL A 175 18.25 2.87 -0.98
N ALA A 176 18.58 3.20 -2.22
CA ALA A 176 18.38 4.54 -2.74
C ALA A 176 16.90 4.83 -3.02
N ARG A 177 16.16 3.85 -3.54
CA ARG A 177 14.71 3.94 -3.66
C ARG A 177 14.04 3.98 -2.29
N LEU A 178 14.56 3.25 -1.30
CA LEU A 178 14.13 3.37 0.09
C LEU A 178 14.33 4.79 0.62
N ALA A 179 15.53 5.35 0.52
CA ALA A 179 15.81 6.73 0.97
C ALA A 179 14.85 7.76 0.33
N ARG A 180 14.59 7.65 -0.97
CA ARG A 180 13.60 8.51 -1.65
C ARG A 180 12.16 8.25 -1.23
N ALA A 181 11.79 7.00 -0.95
CA ALA A 181 10.45 6.66 -0.47
C ALA A 181 10.20 7.20 0.94
N LEU A 182 11.25 7.33 1.76
CA LEU A 182 11.17 7.97 3.08
C LEU A 182 10.96 9.48 2.98
N ASP A 183 11.36 10.12 1.89
CA ASP A 183 11.22 11.56 1.69
C ASP A 183 10.56 11.91 0.35
N PRO A 184 9.24 11.65 0.22
CA PRO A 184 8.52 11.92 -1.02
C PRO A 184 8.48 13.42 -1.39
N GLU A 185 8.77 14.31 -0.45
CA GLU A 185 8.70 15.76 -0.63
C GLU A 185 10.05 16.42 -0.89
N GLY A 186 11.14 15.65 -0.87
CA GLY A 186 12.49 16.17 -1.05
C GLY A 186 12.91 17.11 0.09
N ALA A 187 12.42 16.90 1.31
CA ALA A 187 12.84 17.63 2.50
C ALA A 187 14.29 17.38 2.89
N ILE A 188 14.78 16.16 2.68
CA ILE A 188 16.17 15.78 2.87
C ILE A 188 16.96 15.91 1.57
N ALA A 189 16.41 16.47 0.49
CA ALA A 189 17.18 16.73 -0.74
C ALA A 189 18.54 17.46 -0.52
N PRO A 190 18.69 18.36 0.47
CA PRO A 190 20.00 18.96 0.81
C PRO A 190 20.95 18.01 1.56
N HIS A 191 20.46 16.88 2.08
CA HIS A 191 21.27 15.91 2.79
C HIS A 191 22.31 15.32 1.82
N PRO A 192 23.57 15.11 2.26
CA PRO A 192 24.63 14.63 1.38
C PRO A 192 24.30 13.34 0.59
N VAL A 193 23.43 12.49 1.15
CA VAL A 193 22.92 11.27 0.50
C VAL A 193 22.20 11.54 -0.84
N HIS A 194 21.76 12.78 -1.08
CA HIS A 194 21.04 13.25 -2.26
C HIS A 194 21.78 14.34 -3.06
N GLY A 195 23.04 14.66 -2.70
CA GLY A 195 23.74 15.87 -3.14
C GLY A 195 24.09 15.99 -4.64
N THR A 196 23.88 14.96 -5.46
CA THR A 196 24.09 15.04 -6.91
C THR A 196 22.78 15.12 -7.67
N GLN A 197 22.56 16.22 -8.40
CA GLN A 197 21.47 16.30 -9.39
C GLN A 197 21.67 15.23 -10.47
N ALA A 198 20.60 14.50 -10.80
CA ALA A 198 20.62 13.47 -11.83
C ALA A 198 19.62 13.84 -12.95
N GLU A 199 20.12 13.97 -14.18
CA GLU A 199 19.29 13.85 -15.38
C GLU A 199 18.92 12.39 -15.60
N GLN A 200 17.68 12.09 -15.97
CA GLN A 200 17.17 10.72 -16.05
C GLN A 200 17.87 9.88 -17.13
N ALA A 201 18.61 8.83 -16.74
CA ALA A 201 18.97 7.71 -17.62
C ALA A 201 18.54 6.35 -17.00
N ALA A 202 18.48 5.30 -17.84
CA ALA A 202 17.87 4.01 -17.50
C ALA A 202 18.50 3.28 -16.28
N LEU A 203 19.80 3.51 -16.00
CA LEU A 203 20.49 3.02 -14.80
C LEU A 203 21.54 4.05 -14.36
N GLN A 204 21.30 4.72 -13.23
CA GLN A 204 22.23 5.66 -12.62
C GLN A 204 22.31 5.45 -11.12
N CYS A 205 23.50 5.72 -10.56
CA CYS A 205 23.70 5.75 -9.13
C CYS A 205 22.90 6.93 -8.56
N VAL A 206 21.98 6.65 -7.66
CA VAL A 206 21.14 7.69 -7.06
C VAL A 206 21.93 8.59 -6.10
N ALA A 207 23.09 8.13 -5.62
CA ALA A 207 23.93 8.89 -4.70
C ALA A 207 24.89 9.87 -5.40
N CYS A 208 25.42 9.54 -6.59
CA CYS A 208 26.37 10.39 -7.32
C CYS A 208 25.98 10.75 -8.76
N GLY A 209 24.86 10.23 -9.28
CA GLY A 209 24.41 10.44 -10.66
C GLY A 209 25.15 9.64 -11.73
N ALA A 210 26.24 8.94 -11.39
CA ALA A 210 27.03 8.18 -12.36
C ALA A 210 26.19 7.10 -13.06
N ALA A 211 26.35 6.96 -14.39
CA ALA A 211 25.74 5.86 -15.13
C ALA A 211 26.21 4.51 -14.58
N LEU A 212 25.27 3.62 -14.28
CA LEU A 212 25.59 2.29 -13.80
C LEU A 212 25.66 1.33 -14.98
N PRO A 213 26.81 0.69 -15.24
CA PRO A 213 26.88 -0.33 -16.26
C PRO A 213 26.03 -1.55 -15.87
N PRO A 214 25.59 -2.36 -16.84
CA PRO A 214 24.85 -3.59 -16.57
C PRO A 214 25.61 -4.46 -15.56
N GLY A 215 24.91 -4.89 -14.51
CA GLY A 215 25.47 -5.72 -13.46
C GLY A 215 26.11 -5.00 -12.27
N GLN A 216 26.33 -3.68 -12.31
CA GLN A 216 26.67 -2.90 -11.11
C GLN A 216 25.39 -2.53 -10.33
N SER A 217 24.93 -3.49 -9.55
CA SER A 217 23.59 -3.47 -8.97
C SER A 217 23.58 -3.55 -7.44
N LEU A 218 24.73 -3.85 -6.83
CA LEU A 218 24.93 -3.93 -5.37
C LEU A 218 25.67 -2.69 -4.83
N ALA A 219 26.64 -2.17 -5.58
CA ALA A 219 27.40 -0.97 -5.24
C ALA A 219 27.77 -0.18 -6.49
N CYS A 220 27.91 1.14 -6.35
CA CYS A 220 28.36 2.01 -7.42
C CYS A 220 29.89 1.93 -7.57
N GLY A 221 30.39 1.62 -8.78
CA GLY A 221 31.83 1.59 -9.05
C GLY A 221 32.51 2.97 -9.03
N THR A 222 31.75 4.07 -9.05
CA THR A 222 32.29 5.45 -9.05
C THR A 222 32.41 6.04 -7.64
N CYS A 223 31.33 6.02 -6.86
CA CYS A 223 31.32 6.61 -5.52
C CYS A 223 31.31 5.59 -4.37
N GLY A 224 31.23 4.30 -4.67
CA GLY A 224 31.16 3.24 -3.66
C GLY A 224 29.82 3.10 -2.93
N ALA A 225 28.82 3.92 -3.26
CA ALA A 225 27.51 3.87 -2.59
C ALA A 225 26.86 2.48 -2.72
N THR A 226 26.34 1.95 -1.62
CA THR A 226 25.54 0.73 -1.63
C THR A 226 24.22 1.01 -2.33
N LEU A 227 23.93 0.23 -3.37
CA LEU A 227 22.74 0.39 -4.20
C LEU A 227 21.63 -0.56 -3.77
N ALA A 228 21.99 -1.81 -3.48
CA ALA A 228 21.01 -2.82 -3.12
C ALA A 228 21.58 -3.85 -2.13
N ILE A 229 20.73 -4.31 -1.22
CA ILE A 229 21.12 -5.24 -0.13
C ILE A 229 20.06 -6.35 0.00
N ASN A 230 20.47 -7.53 0.47
CA ASN A 230 19.59 -8.69 0.68
C ASN A 230 19.13 -8.88 2.13
N ARG A 231 19.63 -8.06 3.06
CA ARG A 231 19.26 -8.06 4.48
C ARG A 231 18.53 -6.79 4.84
N LEU A 232 17.32 -6.92 5.36
CA LEU A 232 16.47 -5.78 5.72
C LEU A 232 17.11 -4.94 6.84
N ALA A 233 17.75 -5.58 7.81
CA ALA A 233 18.44 -4.91 8.91
C ALA A 233 19.58 -3.99 8.43
N ASP A 234 20.36 -4.45 7.46
CA ASP A 234 21.49 -3.70 6.92
C ASP A 234 21.00 -2.48 6.13
N ALA A 235 19.94 -2.66 5.32
CA ALA A 235 19.31 -1.56 4.61
C ALA A 235 18.69 -0.53 5.56
N HIS A 236 18.00 -0.98 6.62
CA HIS A 236 17.47 -0.09 7.65
C HIS A 236 18.60 0.71 8.30
N ALA A 237 19.70 0.06 8.70
CA ALA A 237 20.85 0.72 9.30
C ALA A 237 21.46 1.82 8.40
N GLN A 238 21.48 1.61 7.09
CA GLN A 238 21.97 2.64 6.15
C GLN A 238 21.08 3.87 6.06
N VAL A 239 19.76 3.73 6.21
CA VAL A 239 18.81 4.86 6.12
C VAL A 239 18.40 5.43 7.47
N ASP A 240 18.71 4.76 8.58
CA ASP A 240 18.36 5.21 9.94
C ASP A 240 19.00 6.57 10.29
N ALA A 241 20.16 6.89 9.70
CA ALA A 241 20.78 8.20 9.82
C ALA A 241 19.88 9.36 9.33
N LEU A 242 18.88 9.07 8.48
CA LEU A 242 17.91 10.05 8.00
C LEU A 242 16.79 10.32 9.02
N ALA A 243 16.62 9.47 10.04
CA ALA A 243 15.51 9.53 10.98
C ALA A 243 15.34 10.90 11.67
N PRO A 244 16.40 11.60 12.14
CA PRO A 244 16.24 12.92 12.74
C PRO A 244 15.70 13.95 11.76
N ALA A 245 16.22 13.96 10.53
CA ALA A 245 15.81 14.91 9.50
C ALA A 245 14.36 14.65 9.03
N LEU A 246 13.99 13.39 8.87
CA LEU A 246 12.62 12.98 8.53
C LEU A 246 11.62 13.39 9.62
N ARG A 247 11.96 13.20 10.90
CA ARG A 247 11.12 13.63 12.03
C ARG A 247 10.99 15.15 12.11
N ALA A 248 12.10 15.87 11.92
CA ALA A 248 12.09 17.33 11.92
C ALA A 248 11.17 17.89 10.81
N HIS A 249 11.27 17.34 9.58
CA HIS A 249 10.39 17.73 8.48
C HIS A 249 8.92 17.38 8.74
N ALA A 250 8.65 16.18 9.28
CA ALA A 250 7.29 15.77 9.61
C ALA A 250 6.63 16.67 10.67
N ALA A 251 7.41 17.15 11.65
CA ALA A 251 6.93 18.07 12.69
C ALA A 251 6.76 19.50 12.14
N LYS A 252 7.72 19.97 11.34
CA LYS A 252 7.70 21.30 10.74
C LYS A 252 8.25 21.23 9.31
N PRO A 253 7.37 21.20 8.29
CA PRO A 253 7.82 21.12 6.91
C PRO A 253 8.73 22.28 6.52
N ALA A 254 9.78 22.00 5.76
CA ALA A 254 10.70 23.01 5.29
C ALA A 254 9.96 24.11 4.47
N PRO A 255 10.32 25.41 4.59
CA PRO A 255 9.64 26.49 3.89
C PRO A 255 9.57 26.30 2.37
N ALA A 256 10.62 25.75 1.75
CA ALA A 256 10.63 25.45 0.32
C ALA A 256 9.58 24.40 -0.07
N VAL A 257 9.34 23.40 0.78
CA VAL A 257 8.29 22.39 0.57
C VAL A 257 6.91 23.01 0.73
N VAL A 258 6.70 23.83 1.77
CA VAL A 258 5.44 24.56 1.96
C VAL A 258 5.15 25.45 0.76
N LYS A 259 6.14 26.20 0.27
CA LYS A 259 6.01 27.04 -0.93
C LYS A 259 5.59 26.23 -2.14
N ARG A 260 6.30 25.13 -2.46
CA ARG A 260 5.93 24.24 -3.58
C ARG A 260 4.49 23.70 -3.47
N ARG A 261 4.06 23.33 -2.27
CA ARG A 261 2.67 22.88 -2.03
C ARG A 261 1.66 24.00 -2.30
N LEU A 262 1.93 25.22 -1.83
CA LEU A 262 1.08 26.38 -2.06
C LEU A 262 1.03 26.75 -3.55
N ASP A 263 2.16 26.71 -4.26
CA ASP A 263 2.24 26.98 -5.69
C ASP A 263 1.41 25.95 -6.48
N ALA A 264 1.56 24.65 -6.18
CA ALA A 264 0.78 23.58 -6.82
C ALA A 264 -0.73 23.68 -6.56
N LEU A 265 -1.13 24.09 -5.35
CA LEU A 265 -2.54 24.39 -5.05
C LEU A 265 -3.01 25.62 -5.83
N GLY A 266 -2.17 26.65 -5.93
CA GLY A 266 -2.42 27.86 -6.71
C GLY A 266 -2.73 27.56 -8.17
N GLU A 267 -1.97 26.67 -8.80
CA GLU A 267 -2.16 26.23 -10.18
C GLU A 267 -3.47 25.46 -10.40
N ASP A 268 -3.96 24.72 -9.41
CA ASP A 268 -5.18 23.91 -9.51
C ASP A 268 -6.46 24.72 -9.19
N ILE A 269 -6.36 25.84 -8.47
CA ILE A 269 -7.51 26.69 -8.09
C ILE A 269 -8.36 27.13 -9.29
N PRO A 270 -7.80 27.63 -10.43
CA PRO A 270 -8.59 28.01 -11.59
C PRO A 270 -9.43 26.86 -12.14
N ARG A 271 -8.86 25.65 -12.22
CA ARG A 271 -9.55 24.45 -12.68
C ARG A 271 -10.71 24.08 -11.75
N ARG A 272 -10.49 24.11 -10.44
CA ARG A 272 -11.53 23.84 -9.43
C ARG A 272 -12.66 24.86 -9.49
N ARG A 273 -12.34 26.14 -9.69
CA ARG A 273 -13.33 27.21 -9.85
C ARG A 273 -14.18 27.00 -11.11
N ALA A 274 -13.56 26.62 -12.23
CA ALA A 274 -14.30 26.31 -13.46
C ALA A 274 -15.23 25.11 -13.27
N TRP A 275 -14.76 24.03 -12.63
CA TRP A 275 -15.58 22.87 -12.32
C TRP A 275 -16.74 23.20 -11.37
N ALA A 276 -16.51 24.00 -10.33
CA ALA A 276 -17.56 24.46 -9.42
C ALA A 276 -18.62 25.30 -10.15
N ALA A 277 -18.19 26.22 -11.03
CA ALA A 277 -19.10 27.03 -11.83
C ALA A 277 -19.93 26.18 -12.82
N GLU A 278 -19.34 25.14 -13.40
CA GLU A 278 -20.06 24.18 -14.26
C GLU A 278 -21.10 23.36 -13.48
N MET A 279 -20.75 22.91 -12.27
CA MET A 279 -21.68 22.21 -11.37
C MET A 279 -22.83 23.12 -10.95
N GLU A 280 -22.56 24.38 -10.59
CA GLU A 280 -23.58 25.38 -10.27
C GLU A 280 -24.49 25.66 -11.47
N ALA A 281 -23.92 25.86 -12.67
CA ALA A 281 -24.69 26.05 -13.91
C ALA A 281 -25.56 24.84 -14.24
N SER A 282 -25.07 23.63 -13.99
CA SER A 282 -25.82 22.37 -14.18
C SER A 282 -26.94 22.21 -13.17
N ALA A 283 -26.73 22.63 -11.92
CA ALA A 283 -27.76 22.63 -10.87
C ALA A 283 -28.83 23.71 -11.09
N GLN A 284 -28.44 24.85 -11.66
CA GLN A 284 -29.36 25.96 -12.00
C GLN A 284 -30.18 25.67 -13.26
N ARG A 285 -29.76 24.73 -14.11
CA ARG A 285 -30.67 24.14 -15.10
C ARG A 285 -31.72 23.36 -14.32
N ARG A 286 -32.84 24.04 -14.09
CA ARG A 286 -34.12 23.40 -13.76
C ARG A 286 -34.26 22.16 -14.65
N PRO A 287 -34.64 20.98 -14.12
CA PRO A 287 -35.26 19.99 -14.98
C PRO A 287 -36.36 20.72 -15.75
N GLU A 288 -36.44 20.53 -17.07
CA GLU A 288 -37.66 20.94 -17.78
C GLU A 288 -38.85 20.48 -16.94
N PRO A 289 -39.92 21.29 -16.82
CA PRO A 289 -41.14 20.77 -16.25
C PRO A 289 -41.44 19.49 -17.03
N VAL A 290 -41.34 18.35 -16.36
CA VAL A 290 -42.01 17.16 -16.86
C VAL A 290 -43.45 17.64 -16.86
N ASP A 291 -44.00 17.90 -18.05
CA ASP A 291 -45.41 18.20 -18.20
C ASP A 291 -46.13 17.11 -17.40
N ASP A 292 -46.71 17.51 -16.27
CA ASP A 292 -47.47 16.66 -15.34
C ASP A 292 -48.83 16.30 -15.95
N GLU A 293 -48.86 16.03 -17.25
CA GLU A 293 -49.89 15.24 -17.87
C GLU A 293 -49.29 13.86 -18.07
N PHE A 294 -49.38 13.03 -17.02
CA PHE A 294 -49.12 11.60 -17.14
C PHE A 294 -50.13 11.02 -18.13
N ASP A 295 -49.75 11.03 -19.41
CA ASP A 295 -50.54 10.49 -20.50
C ASP A 295 -50.55 8.97 -20.38
N TRP A 296 -51.63 8.46 -19.79
CA TRP A 296 -51.90 7.03 -19.62
C TRP A 296 -51.88 6.27 -20.96
N SER A 297 -52.07 6.94 -22.10
CA SER A 297 -52.04 6.30 -23.42
C SER A 297 -50.61 5.95 -23.88
N SER A 298 -49.59 6.62 -23.32
CA SER A 298 -48.17 6.40 -23.65
C SER A 298 -47.60 5.07 -23.09
N LEU A 299 -48.25 4.49 -22.07
CA LEU A 299 -47.93 3.17 -21.53
C LEU A 299 -48.14 2.03 -22.54
N PHE A 300 -48.98 2.25 -23.56
CA PHE A 300 -49.32 1.25 -24.56
C PHE A 300 -48.54 1.38 -25.87
N SER A 301 -47.89 2.51 -26.12
CA SER A 301 -47.25 2.85 -27.40
C SER A 301 -45.72 2.76 -27.41
N ARG A 302 -45.04 2.65 -26.25
CA ARG A 302 -43.59 2.38 -26.20
C ARG A 302 -43.29 0.90 -25.99
N GLY A 303 -42.49 0.34 -26.90
CA GLY A 303 -42.04 -1.06 -26.89
C GLY A 303 -41.38 -1.46 -25.55
N THR A 304 -41.86 -2.58 -25.00
CA THR A 304 -41.40 -3.28 -23.79
C THR A 304 -41.07 -2.38 -22.58
N ASN A 305 -42.11 -1.80 -21.98
CA ASN A 305 -42.02 -1.12 -20.68
C ASN A 305 -42.30 -2.12 -19.53
N PRO A 306 -41.40 -2.28 -18.53
CA PRO A 306 -41.57 -3.20 -17.39
C PRO A 306 -42.86 -2.97 -16.59
N VAL A 307 -43.40 -1.75 -16.58
CA VAL A 307 -44.67 -1.43 -15.91
C VAL A 307 -45.86 -2.15 -16.55
N ARG A 308 -45.85 -2.32 -17.88
CA ARG A 308 -46.89 -3.06 -18.61
C ARG A 308 -46.85 -4.55 -18.26
N ALA A 309 -45.66 -5.12 -18.05
CA ALA A 309 -45.51 -6.49 -17.59
C ALA A 309 -46.06 -6.67 -16.17
N VAL A 310 -45.85 -5.70 -15.28
CA VAL A 310 -46.41 -5.71 -13.92
C VAL A 310 -47.95 -5.64 -13.94
N PHE A 311 -48.54 -4.77 -14.76
CA PHE A 311 -50.00 -4.71 -14.88
C PHE A 311 -50.61 -5.98 -15.48
N ILE A 312 -49.98 -6.57 -16.49
CA ILE A 312 -50.41 -7.86 -17.04
C ILE A 312 -50.31 -8.96 -15.98
N ALA A 313 -49.21 -9.01 -15.21
CA ALA A 313 -49.04 -9.99 -14.14
C ALA A 313 -50.08 -9.83 -13.02
N LEU A 314 -50.41 -8.59 -12.63
CA LEU A 314 -51.46 -8.31 -11.65
C LEU A 314 -52.85 -8.67 -12.17
N ALA A 315 -53.15 -8.42 -13.44
CA ALA A 315 -54.42 -8.80 -14.06
C ALA A 315 -54.57 -10.33 -14.13
N ILE A 316 -53.50 -11.05 -14.53
CA ILE A 316 -53.48 -12.53 -14.52
C ILE A 316 -53.66 -13.05 -13.09
N TRP A 317 -52.95 -12.47 -12.12
CA TRP A 317 -53.08 -12.84 -10.71
C TRP A 317 -54.50 -12.60 -10.18
N PHE A 318 -55.10 -11.45 -10.50
CA PHE A 318 -56.45 -11.10 -10.07
C PHE A 318 -57.52 -12.02 -10.67
N VAL A 319 -57.41 -12.34 -11.97
CA VAL A 319 -58.29 -13.33 -12.62
C VAL A 319 -58.10 -14.71 -12.02
N TRP A 320 -56.87 -15.13 -11.72
CA TRP A 320 -56.60 -16.42 -11.09
C TRP A 320 -57.09 -16.49 -9.63
N TYR A 321 -57.05 -15.37 -8.90
CA TYR A 321 -57.44 -15.27 -7.49
C TYR A 321 -58.97 -15.15 -7.31
N PHE A 322 -59.67 -14.46 -8.22
CA PHE A 322 -61.11 -14.21 -8.12
C PHE A 322 -61.99 -15.07 -9.03
N TRP A 323 -61.43 -15.87 -9.94
CA TRP A 323 -62.22 -16.84 -10.71
C TRP A 323 -62.36 -18.17 -9.93
N PRO A 324 -63.57 -18.60 -9.54
CA PRO A 324 -63.74 -19.86 -8.84
C PRO A 324 -63.41 -21.01 -9.80
N ARG A 325 -62.56 -21.95 -9.36
CA ARG A 325 -62.48 -23.27 -10.00
C ARG A 325 -63.80 -24.00 -9.76
N GLY A 326 -64.75 -23.82 -10.68
CA GLY A 326 -65.85 -24.76 -10.87
C GLY A 326 -65.34 -26.07 -11.45
#